data_AF-E3N061-F1
#
_entry.id   AF-E3N061-F1
#
_cell.length_a   1.000
_cell.length_b   1.000
_cell.length_c   1.000
_cell.angle_alpha   90.00
_cell.angle_beta   90.00
_cell.angle_gamma   90.00
#
_symmetry.space_group_name_H-M   'P 1'
#
loop_
_entity.id
_entity.type
_entity.pdbx_description
1 polymer ?
#
loop_
_entity_poly.entity_id
_entity_poly.type
_entity_poly.pdbx_seq_one_letter_code
_entity_poly.pdbx_strand_id
1 'polypeptide(L)'
;MPLDKLFDEDVSGIPVLAVPNDEDTRFVIIHGVHRFVSLLSRSLTEEEKQIKIKIDVYCVGKSNFEVLLSSTTPISPGMYITKTAEFEFDRCHPELLSLLWDSYAKERNRKECHFTEKERAFILFHILKSRLDEQQRREMIHHCIQRRNIYMKLFTEGMVPKPSEMGTEQLGLFAFLMSPSTQKPLFLHYEKIPKRNRCHKNIFLVSLQNDVSCVLLIEELGSPKTQTSENKSDGNNRMMFLMCKSADEVPHGALVVTHKVIPNPSNLIGKDLTTVVLNALMTNELIGQLSKLGKSTDVVVSGVFAKKPFIASGSAIVQNGGSTIVTDNIGCLIRRLTNDQQSRKRKATDCNYQLCVVEGYVPPGLISEK
;
A
#
# COMPACT_ATOMS: atom_id res chain seq x y z
N MET A 1 9.26 9.41 33.85
CA MET A 1 10.64 8.89 33.88
C MET A 1 11.54 9.92 34.56
N PRO A 2 12.35 9.52 35.55
CA PRO A 2 13.35 10.38 36.20
C PRO A 2 14.29 11.08 35.21
N LEU A 3 14.80 12.26 35.55
CA LEU A 3 15.53 13.15 34.63
C LEU A 3 16.93 12.62 34.28
N ASP A 4 17.61 12.04 35.26
CA ASP A 4 18.84 11.27 35.12
C ASP A 4 18.67 10.15 34.08
N LYS A 5 17.61 9.35 34.17
CA LYS A 5 17.31 8.28 33.19
C LYS A 5 16.89 8.80 31.82
N LEU A 6 16.26 9.98 31.76
CA LEU A 6 15.82 10.61 30.51
C LEU A 6 16.98 11.05 29.63
N PHE A 7 18.10 11.42 30.24
CA PHE A 7 19.31 11.87 29.55
C PHE A 7 20.51 10.94 29.76
N ASP A 8 20.27 9.76 30.32
CA ASP A 8 21.28 8.71 30.46
C ASP A 8 21.72 8.22 29.07
N GLU A 9 23.05 8.14 28.90
CA GLU A 9 23.71 7.79 27.65
C GLU A 9 23.44 6.34 27.24
N ASP A 10 23.43 5.43 28.22
CA ASP A 10 23.25 3.99 28.00
C ASP A 10 21.79 3.63 27.77
N VAL A 11 20.87 4.35 28.42
CA VAL A 11 19.42 4.10 28.33
C VAL A 11 18.79 4.82 27.15
N SER A 12 19.06 6.12 27.00
CA SER A 12 18.33 7.00 26.08
C SER A 12 19.20 7.54 24.93
N GLY A 13 20.52 7.33 25.00
CA GLY A 13 21.48 7.85 24.04
C GLY A 13 21.72 9.37 24.16
N ILE A 14 22.87 9.85 23.71
CA ILE A 14 23.18 11.29 23.76
C ILE A 14 22.28 12.07 22.77
N PRO A 15 21.56 13.13 23.21
CA PRO A 15 20.85 14.04 22.32
C PRO A 15 21.82 14.83 21.43
N VAL A 16 21.34 15.27 20.27
CA VAL A 16 22.16 15.97 19.27
C VAL A 16 21.55 17.34 18.98
N LEU A 17 22.39 18.37 19.04
CA LEU A 17 22.06 19.75 18.67
C LEU A 17 22.88 20.20 17.46
N ALA A 18 22.28 21.03 16.61
CA ALA A 18 23.00 21.87 15.67
C ALA A 18 23.05 23.31 16.20
N VAL A 19 24.23 23.91 16.15
CA VAL A 19 24.48 25.31 16.51
C VAL A 19 25.13 26.03 15.34
N PRO A 20 24.87 27.32 15.14
CA PRO A 20 25.58 28.10 14.13
C PRO A 20 27.04 28.26 14.56
N ASN A 21 27.95 28.32 13.58
CA ASN A 21 29.36 28.61 13.80
C ASN A 21 29.60 30.13 13.93
N ASP A 22 28.86 30.79 14.82
CA ASP A 22 28.98 32.20 15.19
C ASP A 22 28.47 32.44 16.63
N GLU A 23 28.34 33.70 17.06
CA GLU A 23 27.92 34.09 18.42
C GLU A 23 26.40 33.93 18.67
N ASP A 24 25.65 33.36 17.72
CA ASP A 24 24.22 33.14 17.90
C ASP A 24 23.96 31.99 18.89
N THR A 25 23.08 32.27 19.85
CA THR A 25 22.73 31.37 20.95
C THR A 25 21.58 30.41 20.61
N ARG A 26 20.98 30.56 19.42
CA ARG A 26 19.94 29.65 18.92
C ARG A 26 20.54 28.29 18.60
N PHE A 27 19.75 27.24 18.79
CA PHE A 27 20.11 25.88 18.42
C PHE A 27 18.91 25.12 17.90
N VAL A 28 19.18 24.12 17.05
CA VAL A 28 18.17 23.19 16.56
C VAL A 28 18.38 21.83 17.21
N ILE A 29 17.31 21.26 17.74
CA ILE A 29 17.33 19.91 18.31
C ILE A 29 17.16 18.89 17.18
N ILE A 30 18.25 18.20 16.83
CA ILE A 30 18.23 17.15 15.81
C ILE A 30 17.72 15.84 16.41
N HIS A 31 18.13 15.51 17.64
CA HIS A 31 17.76 14.28 18.31
C HIS A 31 17.30 14.52 19.75
N GLY A 32 16.33 13.73 20.20
CA GLY A 32 15.84 13.81 21.58
C GLY A 32 14.80 14.89 21.83
N VAL A 33 14.13 15.42 20.78
CA VAL A 33 13.11 16.48 20.88
C VAL A 33 12.10 16.22 22.01
N HIS A 34 11.50 15.02 22.07
CA HIS A 34 10.54 14.64 23.10
C HIS A 34 11.10 14.72 24.53
N ARG A 35 12.41 14.54 24.72
CA ARG A 35 13.09 14.65 26.02
C ARG A 35 13.21 16.11 26.44
N PHE A 36 13.59 16.98 25.53
CA PHE A 36 13.62 18.43 25.77
C PHE A 36 12.22 19.02 25.98
N VAL A 37 11.22 18.57 25.21
CA VAL A 37 9.81 18.93 25.45
C VAL A 37 9.38 18.49 26.85
N SER A 38 9.71 17.26 27.26
CA SER A 38 9.42 16.77 28.61
C SER A 38 10.19 17.55 29.69
N LEU A 39 11.37 18.08 29.39
CA LEU A 39 12.14 18.90 30.34
C LEU A 39 11.44 20.26 30.54
N LEU A 40 11.02 20.89 29.44
CA LEU A 40 10.36 22.20 29.44
C LEU A 40 8.97 22.20 30.09
N SER A 41 8.28 21.05 30.10
CA SER A 41 6.95 20.92 30.70
C SER A 41 6.95 20.56 32.18
N ARG A 42 8.12 20.29 32.77
CA ARG A 42 8.25 19.87 34.18
C ARG A 42 8.56 21.02 35.11
N SER A 43 8.00 20.96 36.30
CA SER A 43 8.49 21.71 37.46
C SER A 43 9.68 20.95 38.06
N LEU A 44 10.88 21.49 37.87
CA LEU A 44 12.12 20.85 38.34
C LEU A 44 12.44 21.23 39.79
N THR A 45 12.91 20.27 40.58
CA THR A 45 13.48 20.55 41.91
C THR A 45 14.84 21.24 41.78
N GLU A 46 15.33 21.88 42.86
CA GLU A 46 16.67 22.48 42.86
C GLU A 46 17.77 21.45 42.60
N GLU A 47 17.59 20.21 43.05
CA GLU A 47 18.49 19.09 42.79
C GLU A 47 18.50 18.71 41.30
N GLU A 48 17.33 18.64 40.67
CA GLU A 48 17.20 18.31 39.24
C GLU A 48 17.81 19.39 38.34
N LYS A 49 17.78 20.67 38.75
CA LYS A 49 18.43 21.77 38.02
C LYS A 49 19.95 21.66 37.97
N GLN A 50 20.56 20.92 38.91
CA GLN A 50 22.02 20.70 38.93
C GLN A 50 22.46 19.51 38.06
N ILE A 51 21.52 18.75 37.50
CA ILE A 51 21.83 17.61 36.63
C ILE A 51 22.49 18.12 35.35
N LYS A 52 23.69 17.62 35.07
CA LYS A 52 24.40 17.90 33.82
C LYS A 52 23.94 16.95 32.73
N ILE A 53 23.39 17.50 31.66
CA ILE A 53 22.97 16.75 30.48
C ILE A 53 24.14 16.74 29.48
N LYS A 54 24.61 15.54 29.11
CA LYS A 54 25.56 15.39 27.99
C LYS A 54 24.82 15.59 26.67
N ILE A 55 25.43 16.33 25.75
CA ILE A 55 24.84 16.66 24.46
C ILE A 55 25.96 16.64 23.41
N ASP A 56 25.68 16.04 22.25
CA ASP A 56 26.53 16.16 21.07
C ASP A 56 26.16 17.44 20.31
N VAL A 57 27.14 18.29 20.07
CA VAL A 57 26.95 19.58 19.39
C VAL A 57 27.64 19.55 18.03
N TYR A 58 26.87 19.80 16.97
CA TYR A 58 27.37 19.96 15.62
C TYR A 58 27.36 21.44 15.25
N CYS A 59 28.55 22.02 15.08
CA CYS A 59 28.70 23.37 14.56
C CYS A 59 28.45 23.34 13.05
N VAL A 60 27.42 24.06 12.60
CA VAL A 60 27.05 24.18 11.19
C VAL A 60 27.28 25.61 10.72
N GLY A 61 27.71 25.77 9.46
CA GLY A 61 27.86 27.09 8.87
C GLY A 61 26.54 27.88 8.89
N LYS A 62 26.61 29.20 9.08
CA LYS A 62 25.45 30.09 9.24
C LYS A 62 24.32 29.85 8.22
N SER A 63 24.67 29.72 6.94
CA SER A 63 23.69 29.45 5.88
C SER A 63 22.94 28.12 6.10
N ASN A 64 23.65 27.07 6.52
CA ASN A 64 23.04 25.76 6.77
C ASN A 64 22.17 25.78 8.03
N PHE A 65 22.60 26.54 9.05
CA PHE A 65 21.82 26.71 10.26
C PHE A 65 20.47 27.38 9.98
N GLU A 66 20.45 28.45 9.19
CA GLU A 66 19.19 29.14 8.84
C GLU A 66 18.23 28.27 8.03
N VAL A 67 18.75 27.47 7.09
CA VAL A 67 17.94 26.48 6.35
C VAL A 67 17.32 25.46 7.31
N LEU A 68 18.12 24.93 8.23
CA LEU A 68 17.65 23.99 9.24
C LEU A 68 16.60 24.63 10.15
N LEU A 69 16.89 25.82 10.68
CA LEU A 69 16.03 26.54 11.61
C LEU A 69 14.68 26.89 10.97
N SER A 70 14.68 27.43 9.74
CA SER A 70 13.47 27.81 9.00
C SER A 70 12.51 26.63 8.74
N SER A 71 13.05 25.41 8.77
CA SER A 71 12.30 24.17 8.52
C SER A 71 11.90 23.45 9.82
N THR A 72 12.10 24.09 10.97
CA THR A 72 11.74 23.56 12.30
C THR A 72 10.67 24.42 12.96
N THR A 73 10.11 23.94 14.06
CA THR A 73 9.17 24.70 14.88
C THR A 73 9.79 24.98 16.25
N PRO A 74 9.70 26.20 16.78
CA PRO A 74 10.14 26.51 18.14
C PRO A 74 9.47 25.56 19.15
N ILE A 75 10.20 25.11 20.16
CA ILE A 75 9.61 24.32 21.24
C ILE A 75 9.21 25.27 22.36
N SER A 76 7.92 25.37 22.66
CA SER A 76 7.38 26.18 23.76
C SER A 76 6.39 25.38 24.63
N PRO A 77 6.24 25.72 25.92
CA PRO A 77 5.25 25.09 26.80
C PRO A 77 3.82 25.28 26.25
N GLY A 78 3.02 24.21 26.23
CA GLY A 78 1.63 24.26 25.76
C GLY A 78 1.45 24.31 24.24
N MET A 79 2.53 24.11 23.47
CA MET A 79 2.44 24.16 22.02
C MET A 79 1.72 22.95 21.44
N TYR A 80 0.72 23.21 20.60
CA TYR A 80 0.11 22.21 19.73
C TYR A 80 0.73 22.37 18.34
N ILE A 81 1.30 21.29 17.80
CA ILE A 81 1.84 21.28 16.43
C ILE A 81 0.66 21.31 15.46
N THR A 82 0.31 22.50 14.97
CA THR A 82 -0.78 22.70 14.00
C THR A 82 -0.28 22.63 12.56
N LYS A 83 1.03 22.70 12.34
CA LYS A 83 1.66 22.72 11.02
C LYS A 83 2.60 21.52 10.88
N THR A 84 2.36 20.67 9.88
CA THR A 84 3.39 19.77 9.36
C THR A 84 4.43 20.63 8.66
N ALA A 85 5.52 20.96 9.35
CA ALA A 85 6.69 21.53 8.69
C ALA A 85 7.25 20.49 7.72
N GLU A 86 7.33 20.85 6.44
CA GLU A 86 7.96 20.03 5.41
C GLU A 86 9.43 20.46 5.27
N PHE A 87 10.35 19.50 5.38
CA PHE A 87 11.78 19.73 5.17
C PHE A 87 12.14 19.30 3.75
N GLU A 88 12.63 20.24 2.93
CA GLU A 88 13.06 19.96 1.56
C GLU A 88 14.51 19.44 1.56
N PHE A 89 14.67 18.12 1.74
CA PHE A 89 15.97 17.46 1.80
C PHE A 89 16.86 17.73 0.57
N ASP A 90 16.27 17.98 -0.59
CA ASP A 90 16.95 18.29 -1.85
C ASP A 90 17.56 19.70 -1.90
N ARG A 91 17.13 20.61 -1.02
CA ARG A 91 17.73 21.96 -0.89
C ARG A 91 18.76 22.04 0.24
N CYS A 92 18.97 20.94 0.95
CA CYS A 92 19.90 20.86 2.06
C CYS A 92 21.34 20.77 1.56
N HIS A 93 22.26 21.47 2.21
CA HIS A 93 23.69 21.32 1.94
C HIS A 93 24.13 19.86 2.22
N PRO A 94 25.01 19.25 1.39
CA PRO A 94 25.39 17.84 1.51
C PRO A 94 25.91 17.43 2.89
N GLU A 95 26.67 18.31 3.56
CA GLU A 95 27.20 18.05 4.92
C GLU A 95 26.09 17.97 5.96
N LEU A 96 25.12 18.91 5.92
CA LEU A 96 23.96 18.89 6.83
C LEU A 96 23.08 17.67 6.55
N LEU A 97 22.93 17.32 5.27
CA LEU A 97 22.20 16.12 4.86
C LEU A 97 22.88 14.84 5.39
N SER A 98 24.21 14.75 5.33
CA SER A 98 24.97 13.64 5.92
C SER A 98 24.73 13.53 7.41
N LEU A 99 24.81 14.65 8.13
CA LEU A 99 24.53 14.70 9.57
C LEU A 99 23.13 14.18 9.92
N LEU A 100 22.11 14.63 9.18
CA LEU A 100 20.72 14.19 9.38
C LEU A 100 20.57 12.69 9.10
N TRP A 101 21.21 12.17 8.05
CA TRP A 101 21.18 10.75 7.73
C TRP A 101 21.92 9.88 8.74
N ASP A 102 23.07 10.34 9.25
CA ASP A 102 23.81 9.63 10.30
C ASP A 102 23.02 9.57 11.60
N SER A 103 22.36 10.67 11.96
CA SER A 103 21.44 10.73 13.09
C SER A 103 20.26 9.76 12.92
N TYR A 104 19.66 9.75 11.72
CA TYR A 104 18.60 8.80 11.37
C TYR A 104 19.06 7.34 11.48
N ALA A 105 20.22 7.00 10.90
CA ALA A 105 20.75 5.63 10.92
C ALA A 105 21.02 5.15 12.36
N LYS A 106 21.58 6.01 13.21
CA LYS A 106 21.78 5.72 14.64
C LYS A 106 20.45 5.45 15.35
N GLU A 107 19.44 6.30 15.15
CA GLU A 107 18.13 6.14 15.78
C GLU A 107 17.39 4.88 15.30
N ARG A 108 17.46 4.63 13.99
CA ARG A 108 16.90 3.45 13.33
C ARG A 108 17.45 2.15 13.93
N ASN A 109 18.76 2.08 14.12
CA ASN A 109 19.45 0.92 14.70
C ASN A 109 19.12 0.74 16.19
N ARG A 110 18.90 1.84 16.93
CA ARG A 110 18.55 1.78 18.36
C ARG A 110 17.12 1.29 18.62
N LYS A 111 16.15 1.57 17.75
CA LYS A 111 14.72 1.42 18.06
C LYS A 111 13.93 0.35 17.29
N GLU A 112 14.60 -0.61 16.62
CA GLU A 112 13.96 -1.63 15.75
C GLU A 112 12.81 -1.07 14.88
N CYS A 113 12.95 0.19 14.42
CA CYS A 113 12.01 0.93 13.56
C CYS A 113 10.51 0.89 13.95
N HIS A 114 10.07 1.84 14.77
CA HIS A 114 8.64 2.15 14.98
C HIS A 114 7.95 2.86 13.80
N PHE A 115 8.66 3.09 12.69
CA PHE A 115 8.09 3.73 11.50
C PHE A 115 7.03 2.85 10.83
N THR A 116 5.91 3.46 10.45
CA THR A 116 4.87 2.88 9.59
C THR A 116 5.43 2.54 8.20
N GLU A 117 4.73 1.69 7.45
CA GLU A 117 5.09 1.37 6.05
C GLU A 117 5.17 2.63 5.18
N LYS A 118 4.22 3.56 5.34
CA LYS A 118 4.20 4.85 4.66
C LYS A 118 5.46 5.66 4.94
N GLU A 119 5.81 5.81 6.22
CA GLU A 119 7.00 6.57 6.64
C GLU A 119 8.27 5.93 6.12
N ARG A 120 8.39 4.60 6.19
CA ARG A 120 9.55 3.88 5.63
C ARG A 120 9.68 4.08 4.13
N ALA A 121 8.57 4.06 3.39
CA ALA A 121 8.56 4.31 1.96
C ALA A 121 8.93 5.77 1.63
N PHE A 122 8.38 6.73 2.38
CA PHE A 122 8.66 8.15 2.22
C PHE A 122 10.14 8.49 2.52
N ILE A 123 10.69 7.93 3.61
CA ILE A 123 12.09 8.08 3.97
C ILE A 123 13.00 7.50 2.88
N LEU A 124 12.73 6.28 2.40
CA LEU A 124 13.50 5.67 1.32
C LEU A 124 13.48 6.54 0.05
N PHE A 125 12.31 7.09 -0.31
CA PHE A 125 12.17 8.00 -1.45
C PHE A 125 13.07 9.24 -1.30
N HIS A 126 13.09 9.88 -0.12
CA HIS A 126 13.93 11.07 0.12
C HIS A 126 15.43 10.74 0.21
N ILE A 127 15.81 9.59 0.76
CA ILE A 127 17.21 9.11 0.74
C ILE A 127 17.68 8.97 -0.70
N LEU A 128 16.88 8.33 -1.57
CA LEU A 128 17.23 8.15 -2.98
C LEU A 128 17.27 9.49 -3.72
N LYS A 129 16.26 10.35 -3.54
CA LYS A 129 16.18 11.67 -4.20
C LYS A 129 17.34 12.59 -3.80
N SER A 130 17.82 12.49 -2.57
CA SER A 130 18.89 13.36 -2.06
C SER A 130 20.30 12.87 -2.38
N ARG A 131 20.47 11.59 -2.73
CA ARG A 131 21.78 10.97 -2.98
C ARG A 131 22.05 10.59 -4.41
N LEU A 132 21.00 10.48 -5.22
CA LEU A 132 21.10 10.04 -6.60
C LEU A 132 20.69 11.15 -7.55
N ASP A 133 21.48 11.33 -8.60
CA ASP A 133 21.14 12.26 -9.67
C ASP A 133 20.15 11.64 -10.68
N GLU A 134 19.72 12.46 -11.63
CA GLU A 134 18.77 12.07 -12.66
C GLU A 134 19.36 11.05 -13.65
N GLN A 135 20.68 10.99 -13.82
CA GLN A 135 21.33 9.98 -14.66
C GLN A 135 21.25 8.60 -13.98
N GLN A 136 21.63 8.52 -12.70
CA GLN A 136 21.53 7.32 -11.89
C GLN A 136 20.08 6.84 -11.77
N ARG A 137 19.12 7.76 -11.61
CA ARG A 137 17.69 7.43 -11.64
C ARG A 137 17.30 6.76 -12.96
N ARG A 138 17.70 7.31 -14.11
CA ARG A 138 17.40 6.72 -15.43
C ARG A 138 18.03 5.34 -15.61
N GLU A 139 19.26 5.14 -15.17
CA GLU A 139 19.90 3.83 -15.19
C GLU A 139 19.12 2.81 -14.35
N MET A 140 18.66 3.22 -13.16
CA MET A 140 17.83 2.36 -12.32
C MET A 140 16.48 2.01 -12.97
N ILE A 141 15.87 2.90 -13.76
CA ILE A 141 14.61 2.60 -14.46
C ILE A 141 14.75 1.38 -15.37
N HIS A 142 15.88 1.22 -16.06
CA HIS A 142 16.07 0.13 -17.03
C HIS A 142 16.79 -1.09 -16.45
N HIS A 143 17.59 -0.92 -15.38
CA HIS A 143 18.48 -1.98 -14.88
C HIS A 143 18.12 -2.46 -13.47
N CYS A 144 17.49 -3.64 -13.38
CA CYS A 144 17.13 -4.26 -12.09
C CYS A 144 18.35 -4.55 -11.19
N ILE A 145 19.51 -4.85 -11.79
CA ILE A 145 20.77 -5.09 -11.07
C ILE A 145 21.23 -3.80 -10.37
N GLN A 146 21.17 -2.66 -11.06
CA GLN A 146 21.56 -1.37 -10.48
C GLN A 146 20.69 -0.99 -9.28
N ARG A 147 19.37 -1.25 -9.37
CA ARG A 147 18.45 -1.05 -8.22
C ARG A 147 18.89 -1.86 -7.01
N ARG A 148 19.26 -3.12 -7.23
CA ARG A 148 19.73 -4.01 -6.15
C ARG A 148 21.04 -3.52 -5.56
N ASN A 149 22.01 -3.10 -6.39
CA ASN A 149 23.31 -2.62 -5.92
C ASN A 149 23.16 -1.37 -5.04
N ILE A 150 22.35 -0.40 -5.47
CA ILE A 150 22.08 0.81 -4.71
C ILE A 150 21.38 0.49 -3.39
N TYR A 151 20.37 -0.39 -3.40
CA TYR A 151 19.70 -0.80 -2.16
C TYR A 151 20.66 -1.48 -1.18
N MET A 152 21.54 -2.37 -1.68
CA MET A 152 22.54 -3.04 -0.85
C MET A 152 23.59 -2.07 -0.29
N LYS A 153 23.96 -1.04 -1.06
CA LYS A 153 24.83 0.04 -0.56
C LYS A 153 24.17 0.77 0.62
N LEU A 154 22.91 1.19 0.46
CA LEU A 154 22.15 1.82 1.55
C LEU A 154 21.99 0.91 2.77
N PHE A 155 21.85 -0.41 2.56
CA PHE A 155 21.75 -1.36 3.65
C PHE A 155 23.07 -1.45 4.44
N THR A 156 24.20 -1.49 3.73
CA THR A 156 25.54 -1.54 4.33
C THR A 156 25.82 -0.29 5.17
N GLU A 157 25.29 0.85 4.76
CA GLU A 157 25.37 2.12 5.48
C GLU A 157 24.32 2.25 6.62
N GLY A 158 23.51 1.21 6.87
CA GLY A 158 22.49 1.21 7.93
C GLY A 158 21.26 2.08 7.63
N MET A 159 21.09 2.56 6.40
CA MET A 159 20.02 3.49 6.02
C MET A 159 18.69 2.78 5.75
N VAL A 160 18.72 1.53 5.29
CA VAL A 160 17.53 0.73 4.92
C VAL A 160 17.57 -0.64 5.60
N PRO A 161 16.44 -1.35 5.76
CA PRO A 161 16.46 -2.65 6.42
C PRO A 161 17.13 -3.68 5.52
N LYS A 162 17.55 -4.80 6.12
CA LYS A 162 18.00 -5.95 5.34
C LYS A 162 16.90 -6.36 4.36
N PRO A 163 17.20 -6.53 3.06
CA PRO A 163 16.20 -7.02 2.12
C PRO A 163 15.74 -8.41 2.57
N SER A 164 14.42 -8.59 2.73
CA SER A 164 13.84 -9.90 3.07
C SER A 164 13.71 -10.78 1.83
N GLU A 165 13.77 -12.11 2.00
CA GLU A 165 13.53 -13.09 0.93
C GLU A 165 12.14 -12.96 0.30
N MET A 166 11.17 -12.44 1.05
CA MET A 166 9.77 -12.23 0.63
C MET A 166 9.52 -10.89 -0.07
N GLY A 167 10.57 -10.08 -0.32
CA GLY A 167 10.46 -8.79 -0.98
C GLY A 167 9.79 -7.74 -0.10
N THR A 168 10.57 -7.10 0.79
CA THR A 168 10.14 -5.88 1.50
C THR A 168 9.50 -4.90 0.54
N GLU A 169 8.39 -4.28 0.94
CA GLU A 169 7.62 -3.32 0.16
C GLU A 169 8.55 -2.25 -0.44
N GLN A 170 8.70 -2.25 -1.77
CA GLN A 170 9.63 -1.38 -2.48
C GLN A 170 8.98 -0.05 -2.88
N LEU A 171 7.90 0.38 -2.22
CA LEU A 171 7.16 1.56 -2.66
C LEU A 171 8.09 2.79 -2.74
N GLY A 172 8.92 3.05 -1.74
CA GLY A 172 9.82 4.21 -1.76
C GLY A 172 10.79 4.18 -2.95
N LEU A 173 11.28 3.00 -3.31
CA LEU A 173 12.10 2.80 -4.50
C LEU A 173 11.28 3.03 -5.78
N PHE A 174 10.08 2.46 -5.89
CA PHE A 174 9.24 2.66 -7.07
C PHE A 174 8.82 4.11 -7.22
N ALA A 175 8.43 4.77 -6.13
CA ALA A 175 8.11 6.20 -6.05
C ALA A 175 9.24 7.05 -6.64
N PHE A 176 10.48 6.78 -6.24
CA PHE A 176 11.66 7.48 -6.77
C PHE A 176 11.81 7.30 -8.29
N LEU A 177 11.50 6.11 -8.79
CA LEU A 177 11.59 5.80 -10.22
C LEU A 177 10.38 6.30 -11.04
N MET A 178 9.25 6.66 -10.41
CA MET A 178 8.06 7.20 -11.11
C MET A 178 8.33 8.58 -11.68
N SER A 179 7.55 8.96 -12.68
CA SER A 179 7.54 10.33 -13.22
C SER A 179 7.25 11.37 -12.12
N PRO A 180 7.90 12.55 -12.13
CA PRO A 180 7.84 13.51 -11.01
C PRO A 180 6.42 13.90 -10.57
N SER A 181 5.49 14.08 -11.51
CA SER A 181 4.13 14.51 -11.20
C SER A 181 3.34 13.45 -10.43
N THR A 182 3.62 12.16 -10.69
CA THR A 182 3.01 11.02 -9.98
C THR A 182 3.51 10.86 -8.54
N GLN A 183 4.72 11.33 -8.22
CA GLN A 183 5.37 11.06 -6.92
C GLN A 183 4.58 11.64 -5.73
N LYS A 184 4.10 12.89 -5.83
CA LYS A 184 3.39 13.57 -4.74
C LYS A 184 1.99 12.98 -4.47
N PRO A 185 1.12 12.80 -5.49
CA PRO A 185 -0.18 12.15 -5.31
C PRO A 185 -0.08 10.74 -4.69
N LEU A 186 0.95 9.98 -5.04
CA LEU A 186 1.19 8.63 -4.51
C LEU A 186 1.29 8.63 -2.98
N PHE A 187 2.07 9.53 -2.39
CA PHE A 187 2.22 9.63 -0.93
C PHE A 187 1.02 10.28 -0.25
N LEU A 188 0.37 11.24 -0.94
CA LEU A 188 -0.85 11.88 -0.45
C LEU A 188 -1.98 10.87 -0.25
N HIS A 189 -2.15 9.95 -1.21
CA HIS A 189 -3.22 8.97 -1.22
C HIS A 189 -2.77 7.55 -0.84
N TYR A 190 -1.58 7.41 -0.23
CA TYR A 190 -0.97 6.12 0.12
C TYR A 190 -1.94 5.11 0.76
N GLU A 191 -2.76 5.53 1.73
CA GLU A 191 -3.67 4.61 2.44
C GLU A 191 -4.80 4.05 1.56
N LYS A 192 -5.13 4.78 0.48
CA LYS A 192 -6.15 4.40 -0.50
C LYS A 192 -5.58 3.52 -1.61
N ILE A 193 -4.26 3.52 -1.80
CA ILE A 193 -3.59 2.70 -2.80
C ILE A 193 -3.50 1.24 -2.31
N PRO A 194 -3.73 0.25 -3.17
CA PRO A 194 -3.56 -1.16 -2.82
C PRO A 194 -2.09 -1.51 -2.49
N LYS A 195 -1.84 -1.95 -1.25
CA LYS A 195 -0.50 -2.21 -0.68
C LYS A 195 0.19 -3.49 -1.19
N ARG A 196 0.17 -3.76 -2.49
CA ARG A 196 0.87 -4.91 -3.11
C ARG A 196 2.04 -4.42 -3.95
N ASN A 197 3.21 -5.05 -3.81
CA ASN A 197 4.41 -4.73 -4.60
C ASN A 197 4.15 -4.67 -6.11
N ARG A 198 3.28 -5.55 -6.64
CA ARG A 198 2.88 -5.53 -8.06
C ARG A 198 2.07 -4.28 -8.42
N CYS A 199 1.19 -3.81 -7.55
CA CYS A 199 0.43 -2.57 -7.76
C CYS A 199 1.37 -1.37 -7.83
N HIS A 200 2.30 -1.24 -6.88
CA HIS A 200 3.28 -0.16 -6.85
C HIS A 200 4.21 -0.19 -8.07
N LYS A 201 4.63 -1.39 -8.49
CA LYS A 201 5.40 -1.58 -9.73
C LYS A 201 4.59 -1.17 -10.97
N ASN A 202 3.31 -1.52 -11.04
CA ASN A 202 2.45 -1.13 -12.16
C ASN A 202 2.25 0.38 -12.23
N ILE A 203 2.00 1.04 -11.09
CA ILE A 203 1.89 2.51 -11.03
C ILE A 203 3.18 3.14 -11.55
N PHE A 204 4.34 2.63 -11.10
CA PHE A 204 5.63 3.07 -11.62
C PHE A 204 5.73 2.91 -13.14
N LEU A 205 5.45 1.72 -13.68
CA LEU A 205 5.55 1.48 -15.13
C LEU A 205 4.59 2.34 -15.95
N VAL A 206 3.35 2.52 -15.48
CA VAL A 206 2.33 3.34 -16.15
C VAL A 206 2.70 4.83 -16.06
N SER A 207 3.23 5.30 -14.93
CA SER A 207 3.67 6.69 -14.78
C SER A 207 4.73 7.08 -15.82
N LEU A 208 5.58 6.13 -16.23
CA LEU A 208 6.60 6.36 -17.27
C LEU A 208 6.01 6.42 -18.68
N GLN A 209 4.86 5.79 -18.91
CA GLN A 209 4.19 5.79 -20.22
C GLN A 209 3.25 6.99 -20.37
N ASN A 210 2.49 7.31 -19.32
CA ASN A 210 1.52 8.39 -19.32
C ASN A 210 1.34 8.94 -17.89
N ASP A 211 2.18 9.93 -17.54
CA ASP A 211 2.21 10.56 -16.21
C ASP A 211 0.87 11.24 -15.88
N VAL A 212 0.27 11.95 -16.85
CA VAL A 212 -0.98 12.71 -16.65
C VAL A 212 -2.14 11.80 -16.28
N SER A 213 -2.38 10.74 -17.05
CA SER A 213 -3.46 9.79 -16.74
C SER A 213 -3.19 9.02 -15.44
N CYS A 214 -1.92 8.76 -15.12
CA CYS A 214 -1.54 8.11 -13.87
C CYS A 214 -1.86 9.00 -12.65
N VAL A 215 -1.55 10.30 -12.73
CA VAL A 215 -1.89 11.28 -11.69
C VAL A 215 -3.40 11.34 -11.46
N LEU A 216 -4.18 11.52 -12.54
CA LEU A 216 -5.64 11.62 -12.45
C LEU A 216 -6.24 10.39 -11.77
N LEU A 217 -5.77 9.18 -12.12
CA LEU A 217 -6.24 7.95 -11.50
C LEU A 217 -5.93 7.89 -9.99
N ILE A 218 -4.76 8.35 -9.57
CA ILE A 218 -4.37 8.39 -8.15
C ILE A 218 -5.20 9.43 -7.39
N GLU A 219 -5.49 10.58 -7.99
CA GLU A 219 -6.33 11.63 -7.41
C GLU A 219 -7.82 11.22 -7.33
N GLU A 220 -8.33 10.49 -8.32
CA GLU A 220 -9.67 9.91 -8.30
C GLU A 220 -9.81 8.88 -7.17
N LEU A 221 -8.80 8.03 -6.96
CA LEU A 221 -8.72 7.16 -5.78
C LEU A 221 -8.69 7.99 -4.48
N GLY A 222 -8.08 9.17 -4.54
CA GLY A 222 -7.94 10.17 -3.49
C GLY A 222 -9.22 10.89 -3.08
N SER A 223 -10.25 10.93 -3.94
CA SER A 223 -11.45 11.75 -3.71
C SER A 223 -12.51 11.04 -2.84
N PRO A 224 -13.24 11.77 -1.97
CA PRO A 224 -14.34 11.19 -1.20
C PRO A 224 -15.51 10.89 -2.15
N LYS A 225 -15.85 9.61 -2.37
CA LYS A 225 -17.09 9.24 -3.05
C LYS A 225 -18.28 9.52 -2.13
N THR A 226 -19.27 10.25 -2.64
CA THR A 226 -20.58 10.51 -2.02
C THR A 226 -21.23 9.18 -1.63
N GLN A 227 -21.44 8.97 -0.33
CA GLN A 227 -22.08 7.76 0.21
C GLN A 227 -23.58 7.81 -0.06
N THR A 228 -24.08 6.98 -0.98
CA THR A 228 -25.49 6.64 -1.04
C THR A 228 -25.84 5.74 0.14
N SER A 229 -26.89 6.11 0.86
CA SER A 229 -27.38 5.49 2.09
C SER A 229 -27.81 4.03 1.90
N GLU A 230 -27.29 3.12 2.71
CA GLU A 230 -27.83 1.76 2.85
C GLU A 230 -28.25 1.48 4.29
N ASN A 231 -29.50 1.02 4.39
CA ASN A 231 -30.18 0.64 5.62
C ASN A 231 -29.51 -0.58 6.27
N LYS A 232 -29.48 -0.58 7.60
CA LYS A 232 -29.00 -1.69 8.44
C LYS A 232 -29.99 -2.85 8.38
N SER A 233 -29.49 -4.08 8.18
CA SER A 233 -30.13 -5.28 8.73
C SER A 233 -29.08 -6.34 9.10
N ASP A 234 -29.44 -7.16 10.09
CA ASP A 234 -28.56 -7.97 10.94
C ASP A 234 -28.09 -9.29 10.31
N GLY A 235 -26.98 -9.80 10.85
CA GLY A 235 -26.19 -10.89 10.28
C GLY A 235 -26.83 -12.28 10.32
N ASN A 236 -26.79 -12.96 9.17
CA ASN A 236 -26.58 -14.41 9.07
C ASN A 236 -26.13 -14.79 7.64
N ASN A 237 -24.83 -14.87 7.38
CA ASN A 237 -24.28 -14.96 6.02
C ASN A 237 -24.19 -16.41 5.51
N ARG A 238 -25.32 -16.97 5.08
CA ARG A 238 -25.35 -18.11 4.15
C ARG A 238 -25.51 -17.56 2.74
N MET A 239 -24.60 -17.93 1.83
CA MET A 239 -24.71 -17.61 0.42
C MET A 239 -25.91 -18.40 -0.15
N MET A 240 -27.02 -17.72 -0.45
CA MET A 240 -28.23 -18.36 -0.97
C MET A 240 -28.08 -18.63 -2.47
N PHE A 241 -28.07 -19.91 -2.85
CA PHE A 241 -28.17 -20.32 -4.25
C PHE A 241 -29.64 -20.50 -4.63
N LEU A 242 -30.02 -19.97 -5.79
CA LEU A 242 -31.25 -20.36 -6.46
C LEU A 242 -31.00 -21.67 -7.22
N MET A 243 -31.77 -22.70 -6.89
CA MET A 243 -31.78 -23.95 -7.66
C MET A 243 -32.80 -23.82 -8.79
N CYS A 244 -32.33 -23.87 -10.03
CA CYS A 244 -33.16 -23.89 -11.24
C CYS A 244 -33.32 -25.33 -11.72
N LYS A 245 -34.54 -25.78 -12.01
CA LYS A 245 -34.78 -27.15 -12.54
C LYS A 245 -34.28 -27.32 -13.97
N SER A 246 -34.21 -26.22 -14.71
CA SER A 246 -33.73 -26.18 -16.09
C SER A 246 -33.02 -24.87 -16.41
N ALA A 247 -32.28 -24.82 -17.53
CA ALA A 247 -31.62 -23.61 -18.02
C ALA A 247 -32.61 -22.46 -18.34
N ASP A 248 -33.88 -22.78 -18.60
CA ASP A 248 -34.93 -21.81 -18.91
C ASP A 248 -35.32 -20.97 -17.69
N GLU A 249 -35.23 -21.56 -16.50
CA GLU A 249 -35.57 -20.92 -15.22
C GLU A 249 -34.46 -20.00 -14.70
N VAL A 250 -33.30 -19.94 -15.37
CA VAL A 250 -32.21 -19.04 -14.98
C VAL A 250 -32.63 -17.58 -15.26
N PRO A 251 -32.60 -16.69 -14.25
CA PRO A 251 -32.97 -15.29 -14.42
C PRO A 251 -31.93 -14.51 -15.24
N HIS A 252 -32.36 -13.40 -15.83
CA HIS A 252 -31.47 -12.50 -16.59
C HIS A 252 -30.45 -11.84 -15.65
N GLY A 253 -29.22 -11.66 -16.12
CA GLY A 253 -28.14 -11.04 -15.32
C GLY A 253 -27.60 -11.93 -14.19
N ALA A 254 -28.01 -13.19 -14.12
CA ALA A 254 -27.60 -14.11 -13.06
C ALA A 254 -26.14 -14.56 -13.20
N LEU A 255 -25.56 -14.95 -12.07
CA LEU A 255 -24.29 -15.67 -12.05
C LEU A 255 -24.57 -17.16 -11.90
N VAL A 256 -24.28 -17.92 -12.96
CA VAL A 256 -24.56 -19.36 -13.04
C VAL A 256 -23.29 -20.15 -12.75
N VAL A 257 -23.35 -21.05 -11.78
CA VAL A 257 -22.28 -22.00 -11.47
C VAL A 257 -22.66 -23.39 -11.97
N THR A 258 -21.78 -24.00 -12.76
CA THR A 258 -22.00 -25.31 -13.40
C THR A 258 -20.79 -26.21 -13.21
N HIS A 259 -20.98 -27.52 -13.36
CA HIS A 259 -19.92 -28.51 -13.27
C HIS A 259 -19.65 -29.17 -14.63
N LYS A 260 -18.38 -29.14 -15.06
CA LYS A 260 -17.82 -29.68 -16.31
C LYS A 260 -18.30 -29.03 -17.61
N VAL A 261 -19.60 -28.77 -17.75
CA VAL A 261 -20.26 -28.32 -18.98
C VAL A 261 -21.31 -27.24 -18.70
N ILE A 262 -21.72 -26.51 -19.74
CA ILE A 262 -22.79 -25.50 -19.67
C ILE A 262 -24.12 -26.15 -20.09
N PRO A 263 -25.18 -26.08 -19.27
CA PRO A 263 -26.46 -26.70 -19.60
C PRO A 263 -27.18 -25.90 -20.69
N ASN A 264 -27.59 -26.58 -21.77
CA ASN A 264 -28.37 -26.03 -22.88
C ASN A 264 -27.97 -24.57 -23.25
N PRO A 265 -26.75 -24.35 -23.80
CA PRO A 265 -26.21 -23.00 -24.04
C PRO A 265 -27.16 -22.10 -24.82
N SER A 266 -27.91 -22.64 -25.78
CA SER A 266 -28.90 -21.91 -26.58
C SER A 266 -29.94 -21.17 -25.74
N ASN A 267 -30.35 -21.73 -24.60
CA ASN A 267 -31.38 -21.15 -23.73
C ASN A 267 -30.81 -20.10 -22.75
N LEU A 268 -29.48 -20.05 -22.64
CA LEU A 268 -28.74 -19.13 -21.81
C LEU A 268 -28.22 -17.92 -22.61
N ILE A 269 -28.11 -18.06 -23.93
CA ILE A 269 -27.76 -16.96 -24.85
C ILE A 269 -28.84 -15.88 -24.79
N GLY A 270 -28.42 -14.62 -24.68
CA GLY A 270 -29.32 -13.47 -24.60
C GLY A 270 -29.77 -13.09 -23.19
N LYS A 271 -29.46 -13.89 -22.16
CA LYS A 271 -29.79 -13.59 -20.76
C LYS A 271 -28.74 -12.74 -20.01
N ASP A 272 -27.69 -12.26 -20.69
CA ASP A 272 -26.55 -11.49 -20.12
C ASP A 272 -25.98 -12.14 -18.85
N LEU A 273 -25.60 -13.42 -18.96
CA LEU A 273 -25.21 -14.23 -17.81
C LEU A 273 -23.71 -14.19 -17.56
N THR A 274 -23.34 -14.26 -16.29
CA THR A 274 -21.97 -14.61 -15.91
C THR A 274 -21.90 -16.09 -15.59
N THR A 275 -21.15 -16.83 -16.39
CA THR A 275 -21.06 -18.29 -16.28
C THR A 275 -19.73 -18.70 -15.66
N VAL A 276 -19.78 -19.57 -14.66
CA VAL A 276 -18.62 -20.21 -14.02
C VAL A 276 -18.74 -21.71 -14.19
N VAL A 277 -17.76 -22.33 -14.84
CA VAL A 277 -17.71 -23.77 -15.09
C VAL A 277 -16.59 -24.39 -14.26
N LEU A 278 -16.94 -25.13 -13.21
CA LEU A 278 -16.00 -25.83 -12.33
C LEU A 278 -15.63 -27.18 -12.91
N ASN A 279 -14.39 -27.64 -12.68
CA ASN A 279 -13.87 -28.89 -13.24
C ASN A 279 -14.01 -28.94 -14.78
N ALA A 280 -13.73 -27.81 -15.42
CA ALA A 280 -13.86 -27.64 -16.85
C ALA A 280 -12.83 -28.48 -17.62
N LEU A 281 -13.27 -29.20 -18.66
CA LEU A 281 -12.40 -30.02 -19.51
C LEU A 281 -11.62 -29.19 -20.56
N MET A 282 -11.76 -27.86 -20.55
CA MET A 282 -11.07 -26.90 -21.44
C MET A 282 -11.12 -27.29 -22.94
N THR A 283 -12.27 -27.78 -23.41
CA THR A 283 -12.48 -28.12 -24.81
C THR A 283 -12.77 -26.89 -25.67
N ASN A 284 -12.45 -26.95 -26.97
CA ASN A 284 -12.78 -25.87 -27.92
C ASN A 284 -14.29 -25.58 -27.96
N GLU A 285 -15.12 -26.61 -27.76
CA GLU A 285 -16.57 -26.49 -27.68
C GLU A 285 -17.00 -25.62 -26.49
N LEU A 286 -16.43 -25.86 -25.30
CA LEU A 286 -16.75 -25.09 -24.09
C LEU A 286 -16.35 -23.63 -24.22
N ILE A 287 -15.17 -23.36 -24.79
CA ILE A 287 -14.69 -22.00 -25.04
C ILE A 287 -15.61 -21.28 -26.05
N GLY A 288 -16.00 -21.98 -27.13
CA GLY A 288 -16.93 -21.46 -28.13
C GLY A 288 -18.35 -21.24 -27.60
N GLN A 289 -18.78 -21.97 -26.58
CA GLN A 289 -20.04 -21.71 -25.87
C GLN A 289 -19.92 -20.47 -24.97
N LEU A 290 -18.84 -20.33 -24.20
CA LEU A 290 -18.60 -19.16 -23.34
C LEU A 290 -18.51 -17.85 -24.13
N SER A 291 -17.92 -17.87 -25.32
CA SER A 291 -17.84 -16.70 -26.20
C SER A 291 -19.20 -16.28 -26.77
N LYS A 292 -20.21 -17.17 -26.77
CA LYS A 292 -21.58 -16.87 -27.22
C LYS A 292 -22.49 -16.38 -26.10
N LEU A 293 -22.14 -16.70 -24.85
CA LEU A 293 -22.90 -16.32 -23.67
C LEU A 293 -22.57 -14.92 -23.16
N GLY A 294 -21.31 -14.50 -23.35
CA GLY A 294 -20.85 -13.15 -23.05
C GLY A 294 -20.99 -12.20 -24.25
N LYS A 295 -20.85 -10.89 -23.98
CA LYS A 295 -20.64 -9.85 -25.00
C LYS A 295 -19.21 -9.98 -25.55
N SER A 296 -18.95 -9.43 -26.73
CA SER A 296 -17.59 -9.42 -27.33
C SER A 296 -16.53 -8.72 -26.47
N THR A 297 -16.96 -7.93 -25.50
CA THR A 297 -16.14 -7.20 -24.51
C THR A 297 -15.91 -7.97 -23.21
N ASP A 298 -16.52 -9.14 -23.04
CA ASP A 298 -16.49 -9.86 -21.77
C ASP A 298 -15.15 -10.57 -21.55
N VAL A 299 -14.72 -10.55 -20.30
CA VAL A 299 -13.43 -11.08 -19.87
C VAL A 299 -13.55 -12.57 -19.56
N VAL A 300 -12.69 -13.38 -20.20
CA VAL A 300 -12.54 -14.79 -19.86
C VAL A 300 -11.48 -14.95 -18.77
N VAL A 301 -11.83 -15.60 -17.67
CA VAL A 301 -10.93 -15.88 -16.55
C VAL A 301 -10.83 -17.38 -16.32
N SER A 302 -9.63 -17.90 -16.16
CA SER A 302 -9.38 -19.29 -15.79
C SER A 302 -8.56 -19.40 -14.50
N GLY A 303 -8.69 -20.53 -13.82
CA GLY A 303 -7.96 -20.80 -12.58
C GLY A 303 -8.18 -22.21 -12.04
N VAL A 304 -7.90 -22.38 -10.75
CA VAL A 304 -8.00 -23.67 -10.05
C VAL A 304 -8.98 -23.54 -8.88
N PHE A 305 -10.05 -24.33 -8.92
CA PHE A 305 -11.03 -24.50 -7.85
C PHE A 305 -10.95 -25.91 -7.28
N ALA A 306 -10.70 -26.06 -5.97
CA ALA A 306 -10.61 -27.36 -5.31
C ALA A 306 -9.69 -28.36 -6.05
N LYS A 307 -8.49 -27.89 -6.45
CA LYS A 307 -7.47 -28.62 -7.24
C LYS A 307 -7.89 -29.00 -8.67
N LYS A 308 -9.01 -28.50 -9.17
CA LYS A 308 -9.53 -28.76 -10.53
C LYS A 308 -9.60 -27.46 -11.33
N PRO A 309 -9.42 -27.48 -12.66
CA PRO A 309 -9.52 -26.29 -13.48
C PRO A 309 -10.94 -25.72 -13.46
N PHE A 310 -11.05 -24.39 -13.51
CA PHE A 310 -12.31 -23.71 -13.79
C PHE A 310 -12.09 -22.64 -14.87
N ILE A 311 -13.17 -22.30 -15.55
CA ILE A 311 -13.24 -21.18 -16.49
C ILE A 311 -14.51 -20.38 -16.24
N ALA A 312 -14.44 -19.07 -16.39
CA ALA A 312 -15.56 -18.18 -16.22
C ALA A 312 -15.56 -17.10 -17.31
N SER A 313 -16.75 -16.69 -17.75
CA SER A 313 -16.95 -15.61 -18.71
C SER A 313 -18.25 -14.86 -18.39
N GLY A 314 -18.26 -13.55 -18.58
CA GLY A 314 -19.47 -12.73 -18.53
C GLY A 314 -19.25 -11.34 -17.93
N SER A 315 -20.30 -10.53 -18.02
CA SER A 315 -20.31 -9.10 -17.70
C SER A 315 -20.06 -8.75 -16.22
N ALA A 316 -20.28 -9.69 -15.28
CA ALA A 316 -19.98 -9.49 -13.87
C ALA A 316 -18.51 -9.73 -13.51
N ILE A 317 -17.69 -10.22 -14.45
CA ILE A 317 -16.29 -10.54 -14.19
C ILE A 317 -15.45 -9.27 -14.26
N VAL A 318 -14.90 -8.87 -13.12
CA VAL A 318 -13.96 -7.75 -13.05
C VAL A 318 -12.56 -8.26 -13.38
N GLN A 319 -11.88 -7.62 -14.33
CA GLN A 319 -10.54 -8.03 -14.78
C GLN A 319 -9.50 -7.84 -13.65
N ASN A 320 -9.34 -8.86 -12.81
CA ASN A 320 -8.31 -8.88 -11.80
C ASN A 320 -6.96 -9.18 -12.46
N GLY A 321 -6.14 -8.13 -12.61
CA GLY A 321 -4.82 -8.16 -13.24
C GLY A 321 -3.94 -9.34 -12.81
N GLY A 322 -3.96 -10.41 -13.63
CA GLY A 322 -2.86 -11.34 -13.86
C GLY A 322 -2.44 -12.29 -12.73
N SER A 323 -3.30 -12.64 -11.77
CA SER A 323 -3.04 -13.79 -10.87
C SER A 323 -4.08 -14.87 -11.09
N THR A 324 -3.63 -16.09 -11.43
CA THR A 324 -4.48 -17.29 -11.49
C THR A 324 -5.25 -17.43 -10.18
N ILE A 325 -6.57 -17.48 -10.25
CA ILE A 325 -7.40 -17.66 -9.05
C ILE A 325 -7.22 -19.09 -8.58
N VAL A 326 -6.71 -19.27 -7.36
CA VAL A 326 -6.64 -20.56 -6.67
C VAL A 326 -7.43 -20.48 -5.37
N THR A 327 -8.46 -21.32 -5.23
CA THR A 327 -9.31 -21.41 -4.03
C THR A 327 -10.07 -22.74 -4.01
N ASP A 328 -10.62 -23.11 -2.86
CA ASP A 328 -11.49 -24.28 -2.65
C ASP A 328 -12.87 -23.87 -2.11
N ASN A 329 -13.10 -22.57 -1.89
CA ASN A 329 -14.33 -22.02 -1.35
C ASN A 329 -15.10 -21.26 -2.44
N ILE A 330 -16.35 -21.67 -2.70
CA ILE A 330 -17.17 -21.07 -3.77
C ILE A 330 -17.45 -19.58 -3.52
N GLY A 331 -17.69 -19.18 -2.28
CA GLY A 331 -17.88 -17.78 -1.93
C GLY A 331 -16.62 -16.94 -2.19
N CYS A 332 -15.44 -17.50 -1.91
CA CYS A 332 -14.16 -16.86 -2.27
C CYS A 332 -13.96 -16.79 -3.79
N LEU A 333 -14.36 -17.83 -4.53
CA LEU A 333 -14.27 -17.84 -5.99
C LEU A 333 -15.16 -16.76 -6.60
N ILE A 334 -16.45 -16.75 -6.26
CA ILE A 334 -17.41 -15.75 -6.74
C ILE A 334 -16.94 -14.35 -6.39
N ARG A 335 -16.54 -14.12 -5.13
CA ARG A 335 -16.01 -12.82 -4.70
C ARG A 335 -14.78 -12.40 -5.49
N ARG A 336 -13.88 -13.31 -5.84
CA ARG A 336 -12.69 -12.97 -6.65
C ARG A 336 -13.02 -12.71 -8.12
N LEU A 337 -14.14 -13.23 -8.61
CA LEU A 337 -14.63 -12.98 -9.96
C LEU A 337 -15.40 -11.65 -10.04
N THR A 338 -16.22 -11.32 -9.03
CA THR A 338 -17.19 -10.22 -9.11
C THR A 338 -16.84 -8.97 -8.30
N ASN A 339 -15.85 -9.00 -7.40
CA ASN A 339 -15.62 -7.91 -6.46
C ASN A 339 -14.50 -6.97 -6.94
N ASP A 340 -14.86 -5.73 -7.25
CA ASP A 340 -13.96 -4.59 -7.46
C ASP A 340 -13.38 -4.11 -6.11
N GLN A 341 -12.19 -3.51 -6.12
CA GLN A 341 -11.32 -3.31 -4.94
C GLN A 341 -11.82 -2.31 -3.86
N GLN A 342 -13.08 -1.86 -3.88
CA GLN A 342 -13.56 -0.83 -2.94
C GLN A 342 -14.23 -1.35 -1.66
N SER A 343 -14.50 -2.65 -1.50
CA SER A 343 -15.13 -3.19 -0.27
C SER A 343 -14.12 -3.72 0.76
N ARG A 344 -13.39 -2.80 1.43
CA ARG A 344 -12.55 -3.10 2.63
C ARG A 344 -13.36 -3.33 3.92
N LYS A 345 -14.67 -3.60 3.87
CA LYS A 345 -15.44 -4.04 5.05
C LYS A 345 -15.48 -5.56 5.10
N ARG A 346 -14.95 -6.10 6.20
CA ARG A 346 -15.08 -7.52 6.58
C ARG A 346 -16.53 -7.84 6.91
N LYS A 347 -17.35 -8.17 5.90
CA LYS A 347 -18.55 -9.01 6.01
C LYS A 347 -18.66 -9.84 4.72
N ALA A 348 -19.13 -11.07 4.86
CA ALA A 348 -19.31 -12.01 3.74
C ALA A 348 -20.74 -11.91 3.19
N THR A 349 -21.16 -10.70 2.80
CA THR A 349 -22.48 -10.34 2.24
C THR A 349 -22.24 -8.99 1.57
N ASP A 350 -22.53 -8.72 0.30
CA ASP A 350 -23.52 -9.26 -0.61
C ASP A 350 -22.91 -9.37 -2.02
N CYS A 351 -23.16 -10.47 -2.71
CA CYS A 351 -22.98 -10.49 -4.16
C CYS A 351 -24.27 -9.91 -4.74
N ASN A 352 -24.22 -8.76 -5.43
CA ASN A 352 -25.40 -8.16 -6.06
C ASN A 352 -25.99 -9.01 -7.20
N TYR A 353 -25.36 -10.15 -7.51
CA TYR A 353 -25.80 -11.09 -8.52
C TYR A 353 -26.56 -12.24 -7.89
N GLN A 354 -27.69 -12.61 -8.49
CA GLN A 354 -28.43 -13.79 -8.12
C GLN A 354 -27.62 -15.04 -8.51
N LEU A 355 -27.14 -15.76 -7.49
CA LEU A 355 -26.34 -16.98 -7.68
C LEU A 355 -27.26 -18.13 -8.02
N CYS A 356 -27.06 -18.73 -9.19
CA CYS A 356 -27.89 -19.80 -9.70
C CYS A 356 -27.07 -21.06 -9.95
N VAL A 357 -27.67 -22.22 -9.69
CA VAL A 357 -27.21 -23.51 -10.17
C VAL A 357 -28.35 -24.20 -10.91
N VAL A 358 -28.01 -25.01 -11.90
CA VAL A 358 -29.01 -25.83 -12.61
C VAL A 358 -28.95 -27.25 -12.06
N GLU A 359 -30.11 -27.79 -11.70
CA GLU A 359 -30.27 -29.15 -11.21
C GLU A 359 -29.66 -30.16 -12.20
N GLY A 360 -28.93 -31.16 -11.69
CA GLY A 360 -28.16 -32.11 -12.51
C GLY A 360 -26.79 -31.60 -13.00
N TYR A 361 -26.50 -30.29 -12.89
CA TYR A 361 -25.21 -29.68 -13.24
C TYR A 361 -24.51 -29.05 -12.03
N VAL A 362 -24.97 -29.40 -10.83
CA VAL A 362 -24.42 -28.93 -9.56
C VAL A 362 -23.09 -29.62 -9.26
N PRO A 363 -22.04 -28.89 -8.84
CA PRO A 363 -20.79 -29.50 -8.42
C PRO A 363 -20.97 -30.33 -7.13
N PRO A 364 -20.39 -31.54 -7.04
CA PRO A 364 -20.49 -32.36 -5.84
C PRO A 364 -19.98 -31.61 -4.59
N GLY A 365 -20.80 -31.54 -3.54
CA GLY A 365 -20.46 -30.86 -2.29
C GLY A 365 -20.53 -29.33 -2.31
N LEU A 366 -20.96 -28.69 -3.41
CA LEU A 366 -21.14 -27.24 -3.48
C LEU A 366 -22.36 -26.78 -2.65
N ILE A 367 -23.41 -27.59 -2.70
CA ILE A 367 -24.62 -27.46 -1.91
C ILE A 367 -24.59 -28.70 -1.05
N SER A 368 -23.95 -28.63 0.12
CA SER A 368 -24.10 -29.74 1.06
C SER A 368 -25.57 -29.80 1.44
N GLU A 369 -26.25 -30.87 1.04
CA GLU A 369 -27.46 -31.32 1.70
C GLU A 369 -27.17 -31.39 3.21
N LYS A 370 -28.11 -30.89 4.01
CA LYS A 370 -28.22 -31.38 5.36
C LYS A 370 -28.70 -32.83 5.30
#